data_AF-A0A4S4BEE0-F1
#
_entry.id   AF-A0A4S4BEE0-F1
#
_cell.length_a   1.000
_cell.length_b   1.000
_cell.length_c   1.000
_cell.angle_alpha   90.00
_cell.angle_beta   90.00
_cell.angle_gamma   90.00
#
_symmetry.space_group_name_H-M   'P 1'
#
loop_
_entity.id
_entity.type
_entity.pdbx_description
1 polymer ?
#
loop_
_entity_poly.entity_id
_entity_poly.type
_entity_poly.pdbx_seq_one_letter_code
_entity_poly.pdbx_strand_id
1 'polypeptide(L)'
;MGEHLHAYEQRLPLPAAEPREIVRFLMDQHGLKQRELPEIGSQGVVSEILSGKRALNMRQTQALAGRFGVDVAVFLATPAT
;
A
#
# COMPACT_ATOMS: atom_id res chain seq x y z
N MET A 1 22.96 8.81 15.46
CA MET A 1 23.08 8.30 14.07
C MET A 1 21.93 7.35 13.85
N GLY A 2 21.26 7.44 12.70
CA GLY A 2 19.95 6.82 12.49
C GLY A 2 19.99 5.31 12.45
N GLU A 3 19.12 4.69 13.24
CA GLU A 3 18.71 3.31 13.10
C GLU A 3 17.18 3.29 12.99
N HIS A 4 16.69 3.15 11.75
CA HIS A 4 15.28 2.95 11.44
C HIS A 4 15.22 1.84 10.40
N LEU A 5 15.41 0.61 10.84
CA LEU A 5 15.34 -0.62 10.05
C LEU A 5 15.48 -1.78 11.04
N HIS A 6 14.72 -2.86 11.08
CA HIS A 6 13.73 -3.50 10.21
C HIS A 6 12.99 -4.46 11.14
N ALA A 7 11.66 -4.48 11.16
CA ALA A 7 10.93 -5.61 11.74
C ALA A 7 9.56 -5.71 11.09
N TYR A 8 9.54 -6.11 9.82
CA TYR A 8 8.35 -6.69 9.20
C TYR A 8 8.72 -8.04 8.60
N GLU A 9 9.37 -8.87 9.42
CA GLU A 9 9.30 -10.32 9.24
C GLU A 9 7.85 -10.73 9.51
N GLN A 10 7.03 -10.81 8.48
CA GLN A 10 6.14 -11.95 8.25
C GLN A 10 5.82 -11.97 6.76
N ARG A 11 6.26 -13.03 6.07
CA ARG A 11 5.71 -13.45 4.78
C ARG A 11 4.24 -13.80 5.03
N LEU A 12 3.39 -12.78 5.07
CA LEU A 12 1.96 -12.94 5.30
C LEU A 12 1.36 -13.52 4.02
N PRO A 13 0.76 -14.73 4.07
CA PRO A 13 -0.09 -15.20 2.99
C PRO A 13 -1.23 -14.18 2.89
N LEU A 14 -1.33 -13.45 1.77
CA LEU A 14 -2.30 -12.35 1.52
C LEU A 14 -3.62 -12.65 2.26
N PRO A 15 -3.81 -12.12 3.49
CA PRO A 15 -5.11 -12.22 4.13
C PRO A 15 -6.02 -11.28 3.34
N ALA A 16 -7.33 -11.35 3.55
CA ALA A 16 -8.24 -10.32 3.08
C ALA A 16 -7.85 -8.98 3.74
N ALA A 17 -6.87 -8.30 3.15
CA ALA A 17 -6.11 -7.24 3.77
C ALA A 17 -6.64 -5.91 3.29
N GLU A 18 -6.76 -4.97 4.22
CA GLU A 18 -7.20 -3.63 3.87
C GLU A 18 -6.30 -3.01 2.80
N PRO A 19 -6.83 -2.16 1.91
CA PRO A 19 -6.09 -1.56 0.80
C PRO A 19 -4.74 -0.94 1.21
N ARG A 20 -4.65 -0.39 2.43
CA ARG A 20 -3.42 0.19 3.01
C ARG A 20 -2.31 -0.83 3.25
N GLU A 21 -2.66 -2.06 3.65
CA GLU A 21 -1.69 -3.14 3.90
C GLU A 21 -1.15 -3.67 2.58
N ILE A 22 -1.97 -3.71 1.53
CA ILE A 22 -1.54 -4.06 0.17
C ILE A 22 -0.54 -3.03 -0.35
N VAL A 23 -0.81 -1.73 -0.17
CA VAL A 23 0.17 -0.69 -0.53
C VAL A 23 1.48 -0.88 0.23
N ARG A 24 1.42 -1.15 1.54
CA ARG A 24 2.63 -1.38 2.34
C ARG A 24 3.41 -2.62 1.88
N PHE A 25 2.71 -3.70 1.55
CA PHE A 25 3.31 -4.90 1.00
C PHE A 25 3.98 -4.63 -0.35
N LEU A 26 3.32 -3.93 -1.27
CA LEU A 26 3.90 -3.56 -2.57
C LEU A 26 5.11 -2.63 -2.42
N MET A 27 5.07 -1.72 -1.45
CA MET A 27 6.22 -0.88 -1.12
C MET A 27 7.41 -1.71 -0.65
N ASP A 28 7.19 -2.65 0.27
CA ASP A 28 8.23 -3.52 0.82
C ASP A 28 8.84 -4.42 -0.27
N GLN A 29 8.00 -5.12 -1.03
CA GLN A 29 8.43 -6.03 -2.09
C GLN A 29 9.25 -5.34 -3.19
N HIS A 30 8.97 -4.06 -3.46
CA HIS A 30 9.70 -3.27 -4.45
C HIS A 30 10.76 -2.33 -3.83
N GLY A 31 10.97 -2.36 -2.52
CA GLY A 31 11.90 -1.46 -1.82
C GLY A 31 11.58 0.03 -1.94
N LEU A 32 10.31 0.39 -2.16
CA LEU A 32 9.85 1.75 -2.42
C LEU A 32 9.59 2.53 -1.12
N LYS A 33 9.93 3.81 -1.14
CA LYS A 33 9.57 4.77 -0.08
C LYS A 33 8.23 5.44 -0.40
N GLN A 34 7.55 6.00 0.61
CA GLN A 34 6.26 6.68 0.45
C GLN A 34 6.29 7.77 -0.65
N ARG A 35 7.38 8.53 -0.72
CA ARG A 35 7.60 9.58 -1.72
C ARG A 35 7.69 9.07 -3.16
N GLU A 36 7.86 7.76 -3.34
CA GLU A 36 7.99 7.12 -4.64
C GLU A 36 6.68 6.50 -5.12
N LEU A 37 5.55 6.87 -4.49
CA LEU A 37 4.19 6.54 -4.93
C LEU A 37 3.42 7.78 -5.45
N PRO A 38 3.87 8.44 -6.54
CA PRO A 38 3.21 9.62 -7.09
C PRO A 38 1.78 9.36 -7.57
N GLU A 39 1.41 8.10 -7.87
CA GLU A 39 0.03 7.76 -8.25
C GLU A 39 -0.99 8.00 -7.14
N ILE A 40 -0.56 7.93 -5.87
CA ILE A 40 -1.39 8.25 -4.72
C ILE A 40 -1.41 9.77 -4.51
N GLY A 41 -0.25 10.41 -4.61
CA GLY A 41 -0.08 11.86 -4.44
C GLY A 41 1.16 12.20 -3.62
N SER A 42 1.12 13.33 -2.93
CA SER A 42 2.21 13.78 -2.05
C SER A 42 2.49 12.77 -0.92
N GLN A 43 3.73 12.76 -0.39
CA GLN A 43 4.13 11.87 0.70
C GLN A 43 3.18 11.93 1.92
N GLY A 44 2.62 13.10 2.24
CA GLY A 44 1.62 13.24 3.31
C GLY A 44 0.35 12.42 3.05
N VAL A 45 -0.17 12.45 1.81
CA VAL A 45 -1.35 11.67 1.40
C VAL A 45 -1.06 10.17 1.51
N VAL A 46 0.12 9.75 1.07
CA VAL A 46 0.55 8.35 1.20
C VAL A 46 0.59 7.93 2.67
N SER A 47 1.14 8.78 3.55
CA SER A 47 1.17 8.53 4.99
C SER A 47 -0.23 8.43 5.61
N GLU A 48 -1.17 9.28 5.21
CA GLU A 48 -2.56 9.24 5.69
C GLU A 48 -3.25 7.92 5.30
N ILE A 49 -3.01 7.43 4.09
CA ILE A 49 -3.55 6.15 3.62
C ILE A 49 -2.95 4.98 4.38
N LEU A 50 -1.62 4.94 4.51
CA LEU A 50 -0.93 3.89 5.28
C LEU A 50 -1.36 3.89 6.75
N SER A 51 -1.71 5.07 7.30
CA SER A 51 -2.21 5.20 8.67
C SER A 51 -3.71 4.90 8.81
N GLY A 52 -4.43 4.67 7.70
CA GLY A 52 -5.89 4.48 7.68
C GLY A 52 -6.71 5.74 7.97
N LYS A 53 -6.07 6.92 8.02
CA LYS A 53 -6.78 8.21 8.15
C LYS A 53 -7.54 8.56 6.89
N ARG A 54 -7.14 7.98 5.75
CA ARG A 54 -7.72 8.22 4.43
C ARG A 54 -7.84 6.92 3.66
N ALA A 55 -8.96 6.75 2.96
CA ALA A 55 -9.15 5.62 2.05
C ALA A 55 -8.52 5.89 0.67
N LEU A 56 -8.06 4.84 0.00
CA LEU A 56 -7.73 4.90 -1.43
C LEU A 56 -9.00 5.18 -2.23
N ASN A 57 -8.91 6.09 -3.20
CA ASN A 57 -9.96 6.28 -4.18
C ASN A 57 -9.72 5.40 -5.42
N MET A 58 -10.77 5.19 -6.21
CA MET A 58 -10.71 4.29 -7.38
C MET A 58 -9.66 4.71 -8.42
N ARG A 59 -9.38 6.02 -8.57
CA ARG A 59 -8.33 6.52 -9.48
C ARG A 59 -6.94 6.10 -9.01
N GLN A 60 -6.67 6.23 -7.71
CA GLN A 60 -5.39 5.82 -7.10
C GLN A 60 -5.24 4.30 -7.16
N THR A 61 -6.32 3.56 -6.91
CA THR A 61 -6.32 2.11 -7.01
C THR A 61 -5.98 1.63 -8.41
N GLN A 62 -6.61 2.20 -9.45
CA GLN A 62 -6.30 1.85 -10.84
C GLN A 62 -4.86 2.18 -11.23
N ALA A 63 -4.33 3.31 -10.75
CA ALA A 63 -2.97 3.70 -11.05
C ALA A 63 -1.94 2.80 -10.35
N LEU A 64 -2.18 2.40 -9.10
CA LEU A 64 -1.38 1.40 -8.39
C LEU A 64 -1.45 0.04 -9.09
N ALA A 65 -2.65 -0.43 -9.44
CA ALA A 65 -2.85 -1.66 -10.18
C ALA A 65 -2.05 -1.68 -11.49
N GLY A 66 -2.12 -0.61 -12.28
CA GLY A 66 -1.35 -0.47 -13.52
C GLY A 66 0.16 -0.44 -13.29
N ARG A 67 0.65 0.21 -12.23
CA ARG A 67 2.08 0.28 -11.93
C ARG A 67 2.66 -1.06 -11.47
N PHE A 68 1.95 -1.76 -10.59
CA PHE A 68 2.41 -3.02 -10.01
C PHE A 68 2.00 -4.24 -10.83
N GLY A 69 1.20 -4.06 -11.89
CA GLY A 69 0.69 -5.16 -12.72
C GLY A 69 -0.25 -6.10 -11.95
N VAL A 70 -0.94 -5.58 -10.94
CA VAL A 70 -1.89 -6.34 -10.10
C VAL A 70 -3.33 -6.00 -10.48
N ASP A 71 -4.26 -6.91 -10.22
CA ASP A 71 -5.67 -6.65 -10.47
C ASP A 71 -6.23 -5.60 -9.49
N VAL A 72 -7.06 -4.66 -9.96
CA VAL A 72 -7.70 -3.64 -9.11
C VAL A 72 -8.49 -4.28 -7.97
N ALA A 73 -9.04 -5.47 -8.19
CA ALA A 73 -9.81 -6.24 -7.20
C ALA A 73 -9.01 -6.55 -5.93
N VAL A 74 -7.67 -6.61 -5.99
CA VAL A 74 -6.87 -6.88 -4.78
C VAL A 74 -7.08 -5.78 -3.74
N PHE A 75 -7.18 -4.52 -4.16
CA PHE A 75 -7.43 -3.39 -3.27
C PHE A 75 -8.91 -3.20 -2.90
N LEU A 76 -9.82 -3.91 -3.57
CA LEU A 76 -11.26 -3.87 -3.30
C LEU A 76 -11.72 -5.03 -2.43
N ALA A 77 -10.84 -5.99 -2.13
CA ALA A 77 -11.15 -7.12 -1.27
C ALA A 77 -11.54 -6.61 0.12
N THR A 78 -12.84 -6.43 0.34
CA THR A 78 -13.42 -6.21 1.65
C THR A 78 -13.06 -7.43 2.50
N PRO A 79 -12.53 -7.27 3.73
CA PRO A 79 -12.42 -8.40 4.63
C PRO A 79 -13.81 -8.99 4.80
N ALA A 80 -13.99 -10.22 4.34
CA ALA A 80 -15.21 -10.98 4.57
C ALA A 80 -15.41 -11.06 6.08
N THR A 81 -16.42 -10.36 6.58
CA THR A 81 -17.05 -10.59 7.88
C THR A 81 -18.41 -11.19 7.61
#